data_AF-A0A2T5MI56-F1
#
_entry.id   AF-A0A2T5MI56-F1
#
_cell.length_a   1.000
_cell.length_b   1.000
_cell.length_c   1.000
_cell.angle_alpha   90.00
_cell.angle_beta   90.00
_cell.angle_gamma   90.00
#
_symmetry.space_group_name_H-M   'P 1'
#
loop_
_entity.id
_entity.type
_entity.pdbx_description
1 polymer ?
#
loop_
_entity_poly.entity_id
_entity_poly.type
_entity_poly.pdbx_seq_one_letter_code
_entity_poly.pdbx_strand_id
1 'polypeptide(L)' 'MTATGLTRSTLYLRIKQRLMTPPVKLGERCAAWPSGEIEAINSARISGKSDDAIRTLVAQLEQQRTANAQ' A
#
# COMPACT_ATOMS: atom_id res chain seq x y z
N MET A 1 -11.56 -4.68 -3.54
CA MET A 1 -10.19 -4.76 -4.07
C MET A 1 -9.74 -6.21 -3.99
N THR A 2 -9.76 -6.93 -5.10
CA THR A 2 -9.39 -8.36 -5.16
C THR A 2 -7.86 -8.56 -5.17
N ALA A 3 -7.09 -7.56 -5.59
CA ALA A 3 -5.63 -7.65 -5.78
C ALA A 3 -4.81 -7.90 -4.49
N THR A 4 -5.35 -7.60 -3.30
CA THR A 4 -4.68 -7.85 -2.02
C THR A 4 -5.22 -9.08 -1.29
N GLY A 5 -6.34 -9.64 -1.75
CA GLY A 5 -7.05 -10.73 -1.07
C GLY A 5 -7.64 -10.36 0.29
N LEU A 6 -7.66 -9.07 0.67
CA LEU A 6 -8.12 -8.61 1.99
C LEU A 6 -9.57 -8.14 1.97
N THR A 7 -10.29 -8.42 3.06
CA THR A 7 -11.57 -7.76 3.35
C THR A 7 -11.34 -6.26 3.58
N ARG A 8 -12.39 -5.44 3.35
CA ARG A 8 -12.30 -3.97 3.49
C ARG A 8 -11.84 -3.56 4.89
N SER A 9 -12.37 -4.17 5.95
CA SER A 9 -11.99 -3.88 7.33
C SER A 9 -10.51 -4.13 7.59
N THR A 10 -10.00 -5.28 7.14
CA THR A 10 -8.58 -5.64 7.28
C THR A 10 -7.67 -4.72 6.48
N LEU A 11 -8.10 -4.28 5.29
CA LEU A 11 -7.36 -3.31 4.49
C LEU A 11 -7.19 -1.99 5.25
N TYR A 12 -8.27 -1.40 5.75
CA TYR A 12 -8.18 -0.14 6.52
C TYR A 12 -7.43 -0.29 7.83
N LEU A 13 -7.53 -1.45 8.50
CA LEU A 13 -6.70 -1.74 9.68
C LEU A 13 -5.21 -1.73 9.32
N ARG A 14 -4.82 -2.36 8.20
CA ARG A 14 -3.42 -2.38 7.76
C ARG A 14 -2.91 -1.00 7.35
N ILE A 15 -3.75 -0.18 6.73
CA ILE A 15 -3.42 1.23 6.46
C ILE A 15 -3.14 1.95 7.78
N LYS A 16 -4.00 1.77 8.80
CA LYS A 16 -3.81 2.36 10.13
C LYS A 16 -2.52 1.87 10.81
N GLN A 17 -2.13 0.60 10.58
CA GLN A 17 -0.89 0.00 11.08
C GLN A 17 0.36 0.34 10.26
N ARG A 18 0.21 1.13 9.18
CA ARG A 18 1.27 1.43 8.19
C ARG A 18 1.86 0.18 7.52
N LEU A 19 1.06 -0.87 7.41
CA LEU A 19 1.40 -2.11 6.68
C LEU A 19 0.87 -2.11 5.25
N MET A 20 0.29 -0.99 4.82
CA MET A 20 -0.30 -0.78 3.51
C MET A 20 -0.23 0.72 3.19
N THR A 21 0.06 1.09 1.94
CA THR A 21 -0.01 2.49 1.52
C THR A 21 -1.46 3.00 1.54
N PRO A 22 -1.70 4.29 1.79
CA PRO A 22 -3.01 4.91 1.62
C PRO A 22 -3.37 5.01 0.13
N PRO A 23 -4.67 4.94 -0.21
CA PRO A 23 -5.10 5.07 -1.59
C PRO A 23 -4.84 6.48 -2.12
N VAL A 24 -4.55 6.58 -3.42
CA VAL A 24 -4.54 7.84 -4.16
C VAL A 24 -5.96 8.22 -4.52
N LYS A 25 -6.37 9.45 -4.23
CA LYS A 25 -7.61 10.00 -4.76
C LYS A 25 -7.41 10.33 -6.24
N LEU A 26 -8.18 9.68 -7.11
CA LEU A 26 -8.22 9.96 -8.55
C LEU A 26 -9.41 10.85 -8.93
N GLY A 27 -10.36 11.04 -8.03
CA GLY A 27 -11.52 11.91 -8.23
C GLY A 27 -12.40 11.95 -6.98
N GLU A 28 -13.54 12.64 -7.07
CA GLU A 28 -14.43 12.92 -5.92
C GLU A 28 -14.90 11.66 -5.18
N ARG A 29 -15.15 10.57 -5.92
CA ARG A 29 -15.59 9.27 -5.37
C ARG A 29 -14.72 8.10 -5.82
N CYS A 30 -13.52 8.39 -6.32
CA CYS A 30 -12.61 7.38 -6.86
C CYS A 30 -11.26 7.43 -6.14
N ALA A 31 -10.86 6.28 -5.58
CA ALA A 31 -9.55 6.12 -5.00
C ALA A 31 -8.96 4.78 -5.43
N ALA A 32 -7.68 4.79 -5.79
CA ALA A 32 -6.98 3.62 -6.33
C ALA A 32 -5.56 3.53 -5.78
N TRP A 33 -4.95 2.38 -6.00
CA TRP A 33 -3.53 2.16 -5.70
C TRP A 33 -2.79 1.89 -7.00
N PRO A 34 -1.57 2.43 -7.15
CA PRO A 34 -0.66 1.98 -8.19
C PRO A 34 -0.40 0.47 -8.05
N SER A 35 -0.48 -0.27 -9.16
CA SER A 35 -0.29 -1.73 -9.16
C SER A 35 1.06 -2.14 -8.59
N GLY A 36 2.12 -1.39 -8.92
CA GLY A 36 3.48 -1.67 -8.44
C GLY A 36 3.64 -1.59 -6.91
N GLU A 37 2.92 -0.69 -6.24
CA GLU A 37 2.95 -0.63 -4.77
C GLU A 37 2.32 -1.88 -4.14
N ILE A 38 1.19 -2.32 -4.70
CA ILE A 38 0.46 -3.50 -4.22
C ILE A 38 1.30 -4.76 -4.42
N GLU A 39 1.93 -4.89 -5.58
CA GLU A 39 2.82 -6.00 -5.89
C GLU A 39 4.04 -6.02 -4.97
N ALA A 40 4.68 -4.87 -4.74
CA ALA A 40 5.83 -4.76 -3.82
C ALA A 40 5.47 -5.15 -2.39
N ILE A 41 4.32 -4.69 -1.87
CA ILE A 41 3.86 -5.04 -0.52
C ILE A 41 3.49 -6.53 -0.43
N ASN A 42 2.80 -7.07 -1.44
CA ASN A 42 2.46 -8.50 -1.48
C ASN A 42 3.74 -9.36 -1.54
N SER A 43 4.70 -9.01 -2.39
CA SER A 43 5.99 -9.68 -2.50
C SER A 43 6.78 -9.66 -1.18
N ALA A 44 6.83 -8.50 -0.51
CA ALA A 44 7.45 -8.36 0.81
C ALA A 44 6.80 -9.28 1.85
N ARG A 45 5.48 -9.40 1.83
CA ARG A 45 4.73 -10.29 2.74
C ARG A 45 4.93 -11.77 2.41
N ILE A 46 4.92 -12.14 1.13
CA ILE A 46 5.19 -13.51 0.67
C ILE A 46 6.61 -13.94 1.08
N SER A 47 7.56 -13.00 1.03
CA SER A 47 8.94 -13.20 1.46
C SER A 47 9.10 -13.29 2.99
N GLY A 48 8.02 -13.17 3.76
CA GLY A 48 8.06 -13.27 5.23
C GLY A 48 8.76 -12.09 5.92
N LYS A 49 8.83 -10.92 5.27
CA LYS A 49 9.41 -9.73 5.91
C LYS A 49 8.61 -9.34 7.15
N SER A 50 9.32 -8.83 8.17
CA SER A 50 8.70 -8.31 9.38
C SER A 50 7.84 -7.09 9.09
N ASP A 51 6.89 -6.84 9.99
CA ASP A 51 6.02 -5.67 9.93
C ASP A 51 6.80 -4.35 9.88
N ASP A 52 7.96 -4.26 10.55
CA ASP A 52 8.82 -3.08 10.49
C ASP A 52 9.45 -2.88 9.11
N ALA A 53 9.93 -3.94 8.48
CA ALA A 53 10.47 -3.86 7.12
C ALA A 53 9.38 -3.47 6.11
N ILE A 54 8.15 -3.94 6.32
CA ILE A 54 6.99 -3.53 5.51
C ILE A 54 6.66 -2.05 5.75
N ARG A 55 6.70 -1.56 7.00
CA ARG A 55 6.53 -0.13 7.31
C ARG A 55 7.56 0.75 6.62
N THR A 56 8.83 0.34 6.63
CA THR A 56 9.90 1.05 5.90
C THR A 56 9.63 1.07 4.40
N LEU A 57 9.22 -0.07 3.82
CA LEU A 57 8.87 -0.16 2.40
C LEU A 57 7.68 0.75 2.05
N VAL A 58 6.63 0.77 2.88
CA VAL A 58 5.46 1.65 2.68
C VAL A 58 5.88 3.12 2.67
N ALA A 59 6.74 3.55 3.60
CA ALA A 59 7.25 4.92 3.62
C ALA A 59 8.08 5.26 2.36
N GLN A 60 8.90 4.31 1.87
CA GLN A 60 9.65 4.49 0.62
C GLN A 60 8.72 4.62 -0.60
N LEU A 61 7.68 3.80 -0.68
CA LEU A 61 6.69 3.86 -1.76
C LEU A 61 5.90 5.18 -1.74
N GLU A 62 5.53 5.68 -0.55
CA GLU A 62 4.89 6.99 -0.39
C GLU A 62 5.81 8.14 -0.86
N GLN A 63 7.11 8.08 -0.53
CA GLN A 63 8.08 9.07 -1.00
C GLN A 63 8.27 9.03 -2.52
N GLN A 64 8.38 7.84 -3.10
CA GLN A 64 8.47 7.65 -4.55
C GLN A 64 7.23 8.21 -5.28
N ARG A 65 6.04 8.10 -4.66
CA ARG A 65 4.82 8.68 -5.20
C ARG A 65 4.89 10.20 -5.28
N THR A 66 5.41 10.87 -4.25
CA THR A 66 5.58 12.33 -4.26
C THR A 66 6.62 12.77 -5.30
N ALA A 67 7.70 11.98 -5.48
CA ALA A 67 8.74 12.28 -6.45
C ALA A 67 8.27 12.13 -7.92
N ASN A 68 7.37 11.18 -8.20
CA ASN A 68 6.81 10.95 -9.54
C ASN A 68 5.58 11.81 -9.88
N ALA A 69 5.11 12.64 -8.95
CA ALA A 69 3.98 13.56 -9.18
C ALA A 69 4.42 14.90 -9.80
N GLN A 70 5.59 14.95 -10.43
CA GLN A 70 6.23 16.14 -11.00
C GLN A 70 5.95 16.28 -12.50
#